data_AF-A0A3D2EXG1-F1
#
_entry.id   AF-A0A3D2EXG1-F1
#
_cell.length_a   1.000
_cell.length_b   1.000
_cell.length_c   1.000
_cell.angle_alpha   90.00
_cell.angle_beta   90.00
_cell.angle_gamma   90.00
#
_symmetry.space_group_name_H-M   'P 1'
#
loop_
_entity.id
_entity.type
_entity.pdbx_description
1 polymer ?
#
loop_
_entity_poly.entity_id
_entity_poly.type
_entity_poly.pdbx_seq_one_letter_code
_entity_poly.pdbx_strand_id
1 'polypeptide(L)'
;MAQKKTKTPTAKGVKAETHAPAEVATKKTAAETPPKVKIGMITTMIAAIDDLLGLHRKVEKTLRATKKMKVKALSAKDQEALKRYEEGLQKTLDIIAPAGMEVKPDEILLNDLHARTLYAVNWPHYIYPNWLSEEINFDAHMNISQFIYPADNKTVLKLLRKKVTQMRSSMHMLEQRGIVRDPALEAALQDAEELRDLLTRGREKLFQLGLYVTIYSDDKEKLKKLQTDMESLLGGKLVITKPAFMQMEHGWISTIPFGIDELEVNRNMNTSPASACFPFSSSDLTDDHGILYGINRHNDSLVIFDRFDLPNANSTVFATSGAGKSFTVKLEMLRSLMYGTEMYVVDPENEYRELCETIGGTHIPISLESSNRINPFDLP
;
A
#
# COMPACT_ATOMS: atom_id res chain seq x y z
N MET A 1 -6.81 43.23 71.89
CA MET A 1 -8.12 43.91 71.95
C MET A 1 -8.67 44.02 70.53
N ALA A 2 -9.76 43.30 70.27
CA ALA A 2 -10.46 43.25 68.99
C ALA A 2 -11.37 44.48 68.81
N GLN A 3 -11.58 44.90 67.57
CA GLN A 3 -12.75 45.70 67.21
C GLN A 3 -13.33 45.27 65.86
N LYS A 4 -14.67 45.21 65.89
CA LYS A 4 -15.62 45.50 64.80
C LYS A 4 -15.75 44.40 63.72
N LYS A 5 -16.95 44.04 63.27
CA LYS A 5 -18.12 44.90 62.97
C LYS A 5 -19.39 44.05 62.77
N THR A 6 -20.51 44.59 63.25
CA THR A 6 -21.87 44.69 62.66
C THR A 6 -22.55 43.50 61.97
N LYS A 7 -23.88 43.48 62.15
CA LYS A 7 -24.76 42.32 62.15
C LYS A 7 -25.91 42.50 61.14
N THR A 8 -26.30 41.38 60.51
CA THR A 8 -27.68 40.94 60.14
C THR A 8 -28.39 41.56 58.91
N PRO A 9 -29.43 40.89 58.31
CA PRO A 9 -29.33 39.63 57.53
C PRO A 9 -30.25 39.63 56.28
N THR A 10 -30.14 38.63 55.38
CA THR A 10 -31.23 37.73 54.91
C THR A 10 -31.03 37.17 53.49
N ALA A 11 -31.09 35.83 53.44
CA ALA A 11 -31.79 34.97 52.49
C ALA A 11 -31.35 34.82 51.02
N LYS A 12 -30.86 33.60 50.76
CA LYS A 12 -31.18 32.64 49.67
C LYS A 12 -30.34 32.62 48.38
N GLY A 13 -29.83 31.40 48.11
CA GLY A 13 -29.24 30.91 46.86
C GLY A 13 -27.81 31.42 46.66
N VAL A 14 -26.75 30.63 46.73
CA VAL A 14 -26.42 29.46 45.92
C VAL A 14 -25.36 28.67 46.70
N LYS A 15 -25.57 27.37 46.94
CA LYS A 15 -24.50 26.51 47.49
C LYS A 15 -23.62 26.07 46.32
N ALA A 16 -22.39 26.58 46.31
CA ALA A 16 -21.28 26.00 45.57
C ALA A 16 -20.89 24.68 46.25
N GLU A 17 -21.15 23.57 45.58
CA GLU A 17 -20.60 22.27 45.99
C GLU A 17 -19.16 22.16 45.50
N THR A 18 -18.28 22.06 46.48
CA THR A 18 -16.90 21.61 46.35
C THR A 18 -16.86 20.25 45.65
N HIS A 19 -16.27 20.19 44.47
CA HIS A 19 -15.99 18.95 43.75
C HIS A 19 -15.10 18.04 44.60
N ALA A 20 -15.70 16.97 45.13
CA ALA A 20 -14.98 15.79 45.56
C ALA A 20 -14.33 15.12 44.32
N PRO A 21 -13.13 14.54 44.46
CA PRO A 21 -12.46 13.85 43.36
C PRO A 21 -13.25 12.61 42.95
N ALA A 22 -13.55 12.53 41.65
CA ALA A 22 -14.27 11.42 41.05
C ALA A 22 -13.54 10.09 41.28
N GLU A 23 -14.29 9.07 41.70
CA GLU A 23 -13.87 7.68 41.74
C GLU A 23 -13.26 7.27 40.39
N VAL A 24 -11.97 6.91 40.41
CA VAL A 24 -11.30 6.26 39.29
C VAL A 24 -11.83 4.84 39.20
N ALA A 25 -12.87 4.65 38.38
CA ALA A 25 -13.31 3.35 37.94
C ALA A 25 -12.17 2.68 37.16
N THR A 26 -11.51 1.73 37.80
CA THR A 26 -10.48 0.86 37.20
C THR A 26 -11.15 -0.09 36.19
N LYS A 27 -11.36 0.40 34.97
CA LYS A 27 -11.59 -0.47 33.81
C LYS A 27 -10.29 -1.20 33.50
N LYS A 28 -10.26 -2.49 33.83
CA LYS A 28 -9.28 -3.45 33.28
C LYS A 28 -9.29 -3.31 31.75
N THR A 29 -8.21 -2.76 31.19
CA THR A 29 -7.92 -2.83 29.76
C THR A 29 -7.67 -4.30 29.41
N ALA A 30 -8.68 -4.94 28.84
CA ALA A 30 -8.50 -6.20 28.15
C ALA A 30 -7.53 -5.94 26.98
N ALA A 31 -6.41 -6.66 26.95
CA ALA A 31 -5.51 -6.67 25.82
C ALA A 31 -6.30 -7.06 24.56
N GLU A 32 -6.46 -6.12 23.63
CA GLU A 32 -7.00 -6.40 22.31
C GLU A 32 -6.03 -7.34 21.59
N THR A 33 -6.40 -8.61 21.54
CA THR A 33 -5.80 -9.57 20.62
C THR A 33 -5.90 -9.02 19.19
N PRO A 34 -4.83 -9.10 18.38
CA PRO A 34 -4.88 -8.69 16.98
C PRO A 34 -6.01 -9.45 16.28
N PRO A 35 -6.72 -8.82 15.32
CA PRO A 35 -7.85 -9.44 14.67
C PRO A 35 -7.38 -10.74 14.02
N LYS A 36 -7.90 -11.87 14.52
CA LYS A 36 -7.74 -13.15 13.84
C LYS A 36 -8.42 -12.98 12.48
N VAL A 37 -7.64 -12.85 11.41
CA VAL A 37 -8.14 -13.03 10.05
C VAL A 37 -8.82 -14.39 10.04
N LYS A 38 -10.16 -14.38 10.02
CA LYS A 38 -10.95 -15.60 10.05
C LYS A 38 -10.57 -16.38 8.81
N ILE A 39 -10.13 -17.62 8.97
CA ILE A 39 -9.82 -18.57 7.88
C ILE A 39 -10.94 -18.54 6.81
N GLY A 40 -12.19 -18.33 7.22
CA GLY A 40 -13.34 -18.18 6.32
C GLY A 40 -13.28 -16.99 5.33
N MET A 41 -12.54 -15.92 5.59
CA MET A 41 -12.43 -14.77 4.68
C MET A 41 -11.55 -15.10 3.47
N ILE A 42 -10.43 -15.79 3.71
CA ILE A 42 -9.56 -16.35 2.65
C ILE A 42 -10.33 -17.40 1.85
N THR A 43 -11.08 -18.30 2.53
CA THR A 43 -11.92 -19.29 1.85
C THR A 43 -13.01 -18.64 0.99
N THR A 44 -13.55 -17.50 1.42
CA THR A 44 -14.59 -16.76 0.67
C THR A 44 -13.99 -16.07 -0.55
N MET A 45 -12.78 -15.50 -0.44
CA MET A 45 -12.08 -14.88 -1.56
C MET A 45 -11.65 -15.92 -2.61
N ILE A 46 -11.09 -17.05 -2.17
CA ILE A 46 -10.77 -18.19 -3.03
C ILE A 46 -12.05 -18.72 -3.70
N ALA A 47 -13.17 -18.83 -2.97
CA ALA A 47 -14.45 -19.25 -3.54
C ALA A 47 -15.03 -18.24 -4.54
N ALA A 48 -14.80 -16.94 -4.34
CA ALA A 48 -15.22 -15.89 -5.26
C ALA A 48 -14.36 -15.87 -6.54
N ILE A 49 -13.05 -16.06 -6.41
CA ILE A 49 -12.12 -16.24 -7.54
C ILE A 49 -12.47 -17.53 -8.30
N ASP A 50 -12.80 -18.60 -7.59
CA ASP A 50 -13.26 -19.87 -8.16
C ASP A 50 -14.61 -19.74 -8.90
N ASP A 51 -15.56 -18.98 -8.33
CA ASP A 51 -16.82 -18.62 -8.97
C ASP A 51 -16.63 -17.74 -10.22
N LEU A 52 -15.64 -16.83 -10.21
CA LEU A 52 -15.31 -15.92 -11.32
C LEU A 52 -14.57 -16.63 -12.46
N LEU A 53 -13.58 -17.46 -12.12
CA LEU A 53 -12.72 -18.17 -13.07
C LEU A 53 -13.33 -19.51 -13.54
N GLY A 54 -14.38 -19.99 -12.88
CA GLY A 54 -15.05 -21.25 -13.22
C GLY A 54 -14.18 -22.49 -12.96
N LEU A 55 -13.22 -22.37 -12.04
CA LEU A 55 -12.24 -23.42 -11.73
C LEU A 55 -12.92 -24.67 -11.13
N HIS A 56 -13.94 -24.52 -10.27
CA HIS A 56 -14.62 -25.64 -9.59
C HIS A 56 -16.14 -25.53 -9.35
N ARG A 57 -16.91 -24.76 -10.12
CA ARG A 57 -18.38 -24.73 -9.93
C ARG A 57 -19.22 -24.75 -11.21
N LYS A 58 -20.00 -25.83 -11.39
CA LYS A 58 -21.48 -25.77 -11.30
C LYS A 58 -22.32 -27.05 -11.53
N VAL A 59 -21.80 -28.29 -11.67
CA VAL A 59 -22.75 -29.43 -11.83
C VAL A 59 -23.14 -30.07 -10.49
N GLU A 60 -22.22 -30.25 -9.54
CA GLU A 60 -22.55 -30.90 -8.26
C GLU A 60 -23.58 -30.14 -7.40
N LYS A 61 -23.51 -28.79 -7.34
CA LYS A 61 -24.47 -27.97 -6.58
C LYS A 61 -25.83 -27.86 -7.28
N THR A 62 -25.86 -27.82 -8.60
CA THR A 62 -27.10 -27.80 -9.39
C THR A 62 -27.77 -29.17 -9.34
N LEU A 63 -27.01 -30.27 -9.41
CA LEU A 63 -27.49 -31.62 -9.11
C LEU A 63 -28.03 -31.72 -7.68
N ARG A 64 -27.32 -31.17 -6.67
CA ARG A 64 -27.79 -31.11 -5.27
C ARG A 64 -29.06 -30.27 -5.08
N ALA A 65 -29.25 -29.19 -5.82
CA ALA A 65 -30.51 -28.44 -5.84
C ALA A 65 -31.64 -29.23 -6.54
N THR A 66 -31.29 -30.06 -7.52
CA THR A 66 -32.20 -30.99 -8.20
C THR A 66 -32.47 -32.27 -7.36
N LYS A 67 -31.70 -32.53 -6.29
CA LYS A 67 -31.86 -33.67 -5.35
C LYS A 67 -33.11 -33.60 -4.45
N LYS A 68 -34.10 -32.77 -4.77
CA LYS A 68 -35.49 -33.06 -4.35
C LYS A 68 -36.13 -34.16 -5.21
N MET A 69 -35.46 -34.63 -6.27
CA MET A 69 -35.71 -35.94 -6.89
C MET A 69 -34.69 -36.97 -6.41
N LYS A 70 -35.21 -38.11 -5.93
CA LYS A 70 -34.50 -39.26 -5.31
C LYS A 70 -33.17 -39.59 -5.98
N VAL A 71 -32.06 -39.48 -5.24
CA VAL A 71 -30.74 -39.96 -5.70
C VAL A 71 -30.50 -41.38 -5.23
N LYS A 72 -30.73 -42.33 -6.15
CA LYS A 72 -29.88 -43.53 -6.22
C LYS A 72 -28.44 -43.04 -6.45
N ALA A 73 -27.47 -43.62 -5.74
CA ALA A 73 -26.05 -43.38 -6.00
C ALA A 73 -25.79 -43.50 -7.52
N LEU A 74 -25.25 -42.43 -8.14
CA LEU A 74 -24.95 -42.43 -9.56
C LEU A 74 -23.99 -43.57 -9.88
N SER A 75 -24.19 -44.24 -11.02
CA SER A 75 -23.25 -45.27 -11.51
C SER A 75 -21.90 -44.62 -11.82
N ALA A 76 -20.80 -45.37 -11.72
CA ALA A 76 -19.47 -44.90 -12.14
C ALA A 76 -19.46 -44.39 -13.59
N LYS A 77 -20.30 -44.99 -14.44
CA LYS A 77 -20.50 -44.56 -15.84
C LYS A 77 -21.20 -43.20 -15.96
N ASP A 78 -22.14 -42.90 -15.05
CA ASP A 78 -22.84 -41.62 -15.03
C ASP A 78 -21.92 -40.50 -14.50
N GLN A 79 -21.05 -40.83 -13.53
CA GLN A 79 -20.01 -39.91 -13.04
C GLN A 79 -18.98 -39.58 -14.12
N GLU A 80 -18.53 -40.57 -14.90
CA GLU A 80 -17.63 -40.35 -16.02
C GLU A 80 -18.27 -39.51 -17.13
N ALA A 81 -19.56 -39.76 -17.45
CA ALA A 81 -20.30 -38.97 -18.42
C ALA A 81 -20.46 -37.50 -17.97
N LEU A 82 -20.72 -37.27 -16.68
CA LEU A 82 -20.77 -35.91 -16.11
C LEU A 82 -19.40 -35.23 -16.16
N LYS A 83 -18.32 -35.94 -15.86
CA LYS A 83 -16.95 -35.41 -15.94
C LYS A 83 -16.61 -34.97 -17.36
N ARG A 84 -16.91 -35.79 -18.37
CA ARG A 84 -16.68 -35.42 -19.79
C ARG A 84 -17.55 -34.25 -20.24
N TYR A 85 -18.78 -34.17 -19.74
CA TYR A 85 -19.64 -33.02 -19.98
C TYR A 85 -19.05 -31.74 -19.38
N GLU A 86 -18.53 -31.80 -18.14
CA GLU A 86 -17.84 -30.68 -17.48
C GLU A 86 -16.54 -30.26 -18.19
N GLU A 87 -15.76 -31.22 -18.69
CA GLU A 87 -14.56 -30.96 -19.49
C GLU A 87 -14.87 -30.28 -20.83
N GLY A 88 -16.08 -30.50 -21.38
CA GLY A 88 -16.53 -29.88 -22.64
C GLY A 88 -17.15 -28.50 -22.51
N LEU A 89 -17.30 -27.96 -21.28
CA LEU A 89 -17.79 -26.61 -21.05
C LEU A 89 -16.65 -25.61 -21.22
N GLN A 90 -16.87 -24.56 -22.01
CA GLN A 90 -15.93 -23.44 -22.10
C GLN A 90 -15.84 -22.73 -20.75
N LYS A 91 -14.64 -22.67 -20.18
CA LYS A 91 -14.33 -21.98 -18.93
C LYS A 91 -13.77 -20.60 -19.22
N THR A 92 -13.89 -19.69 -18.24
CA THR A 92 -13.25 -18.37 -18.32
C THR A 92 -11.74 -18.50 -18.53
N LEU A 93 -11.11 -19.50 -17.90
CA LEU A 93 -9.69 -19.81 -18.10
C LEU A 93 -9.33 -20.13 -19.55
N ASP A 94 -10.21 -20.80 -20.30
CA ASP A 94 -9.95 -21.11 -21.71
C ASP A 94 -9.96 -19.85 -22.59
N ILE A 95 -10.61 -18.77 -22.13
CA ILE A 95 -10.68 -17.48 -22.82
C ILE A 95 -9.43 -16.64 -22.55
N ILE A 96 -8.92 -16.67 -21.31
CA ILE A 96 -7.77 -15.85 -20.89
C ILE A 96 -6.42 -16.58 -21.04
N ALA A 97 -6.42 -17.89 -21.24
CA ALA A 97 -5.21 -18.66 -21.46
C ALA A 97 -4.50 -18.20 -22.74
N PRO A 98 -3.16 -18.13 -22.75
CA PRO A 98 -2.41 -17.85 -23.97
C PRO A 98 -2.64 -18.98 -25.00
N ALA A 99 -2.63 -18.65 -26.28
CA ALA A 99 -2.78 -19.61 -27.37
C ALA A 99 -1.55 -20.53 -27.49
N GLY A 100 -0.37 -20.05 -27.08
CA GLY A 100 0.85 -20.83 -27.01
C GLY A 100 1.87 -20.25 -26.03
N MET A 101 2.70 -21.14 -25.49
CA MET A 101 3.81 -20.80 -24.60
C MET A 101 5.07 -21.53 -25.05
N GLU A 102 6.14 -20.79 -25.34
CA GLU A 102 7.47 -21.34 -25.58
C GLU A 102 8.40 -20.96 -24.43
N VAL A 103 8.94 -21.95 -23.73
CA VAL A 103 9.87 -21.73 -22.61
C VAL A 103 11.30 -21.79 -23.13
N LYS A 104 12.03 -20.68 -23.00
CA LYS A 104 13.45 -20.59 -23.33
C LYS A 104 14.28 -20.49 -22.04
N PRO A 105 15.61 -20.68 -22.10
CA PRO A 105 16.47 -20.56 -20.92
C PRO A 105 16.38 -19.20 -20.23
N ASP A 106 16.23 -18.11 -20.99
CA ASP A 106 16.31 -16.74 -20.51
C ASP A 106 15.00 -15.95 -20.65
N GLU A 107 13.94 -16.52 -21.22
CA GLU A 107 12.63 -15.86 -21.39
C GLU A 107 11.52 -16.90 -21.58
N ILE A 108 10.27 -16.47 -21.48
CA ILE A 108 9.11 -17.18 -22.03
C ILE A 108 8.52 -16.32 -23.14
N LEU A 109 8.13 -16.94 -24.25
CA LEU A 109 7.31 -16.31 -25.27
C LEU A 109 5.86 -16.78 -25.09
N LEU A 110 4.98 -15.85 -24.70
CA LEU A 110 3.54 -16.05 -24.51
C LEU A 110 2.81 -15.42 -25.69
N ASN A 111 2.40 -16.23 -26.66
CA ASN A 111 1.97 -15.75 -27.98
C ASN A 111 3.08 -14.89 -28.63
N ASP A 112 2.91 -13.56 -28.67
CA ASP A 112 3.87 -12.59 -29.21
C ASP A 112 4.55 -11.75 -28.09
N LEU A 113 4.30 -12.08 -26.82
CA LEU A 113 4.78 -11.33 -25.67
C LEU A 113 5.97 -12.05 -25.01
N HIS A 114 7.13 -11.41 -25.01
CA HIS A 114 8.31 -11.88 -24.31
C HIS A 114 8.22 -11.54 -22.82
N ALA A 115 8.46 -12.52 -21.96
CA ALA A 115 8.43 -12.39 -20.51
C ALA A 115 9.73 -12.86 -19.87
N ARG A 116 10.19 -12.15 -18.84
CA ARG A 116 11.35 -12.56 -18.03
C ARG A 116 11.09 -12.31 -16.56
N THR A 117 11.34 -13.34 -15.75
CA THR A 117 11.19 -13.24 -14.29
C THR A 117 12.53 -13.00 -13.62
N LEU A 118 12.56 -11.99 -12.75
CA LEU A 118 13.65 -11.66 -11.84
C LEU A 118 13.23 -12.03 -10.42
N TYR A 119 14.18 -12.49 -9.61
CA TYR A 119 13.97 -12.74 -8.19
C TYR A 119 15.04 -12.05 -7.34
N ALA A 120 14.65 -11.58 -6.15
CA ALA A 120 15.57 -10.94 -5.21
C ALA A 120 16.46 -11.98 -4.51
N VAL A 121 17.77 -11.81 -4.62
CA VAL A 121 18.79 -12.70 -4.04
C VAL A 121 19.39 -12.11 -2.79
N ASN A 122 19.66 -10.80 -2.79
CA ASN A 122 20.27 -10.12 -1.66
C ASN A 122 19.49 -8.88 -1.30
N TRP A 123 19.56 -8.52 -0.02
CA TRP A 123 18.83 -7.41 0.55
C TRP A 123 19.79 -6.51 1.33
N PRO A 124 19.51 -5.20 1.42
CA PRO A 124 20.27 -4.30 2.28
C PRO A 124 20.08 -4.68 3.75
N HIS A 125 21.02 -4.24 4.59
CA HIS A 125 20.91 -4.38 6.04
C HIS A 125 19.75 -3.57 6.62
N TYR A 126 19.44 -2.42 6.01
CA TYR A 126 18.31 -1.57 6.35
C TYR A 126 17.52 -1.23 5.09
N ILE A 127 16.21 -1.34 5.17
CA ILE A 127 15.31 -0.98 4.08
C ILE A 127 14.29 0.03 4.60
N TYR A 128 14.16 1.16 3.91
CA TYR A 128 13.27 2.24 4.34
C TYR A 128 11.81 1.92 3.93
N PRO A 129 10.81 2.43 4.67
CA PRO A 129 9.41 2.28 4.26
C PRO A 129 9.16 2.83 2.85
N ASN A 130 8.26 2.20 2.09
CA ASN A 130 7.89 2.61 0.74
C ASN A 130 9.03 2.55 -0.30
N TRP A 131 10.09 1.78 -0.04
CA TRP A 131 11.23 1.66 -0.98
C TRP A 131 10.86 1.06 -2.34
N LEU A 132 9.78 0.26 -2.40
CA LEU A 132 9.32 -0.42 -3.62
C LEU A 132 8.46 0.49 -4.52
N SER A 133 8.21 1.75 -4.13
CA SER A 133 7.29 2.62 -4.86
C SER A 133 7.75 2.92 -6.29
N GLU A 134 9.05 3.09 -6.51
CA GLU A 134 9.58 3.38 -7.84
C GLU A 134 9.44 2.17 -8.78
N GLU A 135 9.58 0.96 -8.25
CA GLU A 135 9.38 -0.29 -8.98
C GLU A 135 7.91 -0.49 -9.36
N ILE A 136 6.99 -0.20 -8.44
CA ILE A 136 5.55 -0.32 -8.68
C ILE A 136 5.07 0.69 -9.72
N ASN A 137 5.60 1.92 -9.67
CA ASN A 137 5.26 3.00 -10.61
C ASN A 137 6.15 3.02 -11.86
N PHE A 138 7.02 2.03 -12.05
CA PHE A 138 7.87 1.95 -13.21
C PHE A 138 7.03 1.69 -14.45
N ASP A 139 7.24 2.50 -15.50
CA ASP A 139 6.48 2.44 -16.76
C ASP A 139 6.87 1.20 -17.60
N ALA A 140 6.42 0.02 -17.14
CA ALA A 140 6.51 -1.22 -17.88
C ALA A 140 5.37 -2.16 -17.54
N HIS A 141 4.96 -2.98 -18.50
CA HIS A 141 4.03 -4.06 -18.25
C HIS A 141 4.73 -5.13 -17.40
N MET A 142 4.32 -5.27 -16.14
CA MET A 142 4.95 -6.19 -15.21
C MET A 142 4.00 -6.73 -14.15
N ASN A 143 4.38 -7.87 -13.59
CA ASN A 143 3.77 -8.44 -12.39
C ASN A 143 4.81 -8.47 -11.27
N ILE A 144 4.44 -8.00 -10.09
CA ILE A 144 5.24 -8.12 -8.87
C ILE A 144 4.50 -9.04 -7.91
N SER A 145 5.18 -10.05 -7.39
CA SER A 145 4.64 -10.97 -6.39
C SER A 145 5.55 -11.07 -5.18
N GLN A 146 4.93 -11.03 -4.00
CA GLN A 146 5.58 -11.17 -2.72
C GLN A 146 5.00 -12.37 -1.97
N PHE A 147 5.86 -13.30 -1.59
CA PHE A 147 5.49 -14.44 -0.76
C PHE A 147 6.04 -14.26 0.63
N ILE A 148 5.16 -14.36 1.64
CA ILE A 148 5.52 -14.15 3.04
C ILE A 148 5.13 -15.40 3.83
N TYR A 149 6.14 -16.16 4.27
CA TYR A 149 5.94 -17.36 5.07
C TYR A 149 6.36 -17.11 6.53
N PRO A 150 5.45 -17.20 7.50
CA PRO A 150 5.81 -17.06 8.91
C PRO A 150 6.67 -18.24 9.38
N ALA A 151 7.77 -17.94 10.08
CA ALA A 151 8.62 -18.95 10.69
C ALA A 151 8.28 -19.19 12.16
N ASP A 152 8.53 -20.41 12.67
CA ASP A 152 8.37 -20.71 14.09
C ASP A 152 9.49 -20.08 14.93
N ASN A 153 9.14 -19.04 15.69
CA ASN A 153 10.06 -18.32 16.57
C ASN A 153 10.79 -19.25 17.58
N LYS A 154 10.16 -20.34 18.06
CA LYS A 154 10.81 -21.21 19.07
C LYS A 154 12.03 -21.92 18.51
N THR A 155 11.88 -22.51 17.32
CA THR A 155 12.96 -23.21 16.63
C THR A 155 14.09 -22.26 16.27
N VAL A 156 13.75 -21.06 15.79
CA VAL A 156 14.76 -20.09 15.38
C VAL A 156 15.51 -19.48 16.57
N LEU A 157 14.84 -19.18 17.69
CA LEU A 157 15.50 -18.73 18.92
C LEU A 157 16.55 -19.72 19.44
N LYS A 158 16.26 -21.03 19.34
CA LYS A 158 17.21 -22.09 19.70
C LYS A 158 18.45 -22.06 18.79
N LEU A 159 18.23 -21.86 17.49
CA LEU A 159 19.31 -21.77 16.49
C LEU A 159 20.15 -20.50 16.68
N LEU A 160 19.52 -19.34 16.90
CA LEU A 160 20.16 -18.07 17.23
C LEU A 160 21.03 -18.18 18.49
N ARG A 161 20.53 -18.79 19.57
CA ARG A 161 21.33 -19.03 20.79
C ARG A 161 22.59 -19.85 20.50
N LYS A 162 22.47 -20.91 19.69
CA LYS A 162 23.63 -21.73 19.30
C LYS A 162 24.63 -20.91 18.47
N LYS A 163 24.15 -20.10 17.52
CA LYS A 163 24.99 -19.24 16.67
C LYS A 163 25.71 -18.14 17.46
N VAL A 164 25.00 -17.44 18.35
CA VAL A 164 25.59 -16.45 19.27
C VAL A 164 26.67 -17.09 20.15
N THR A 165 26.41 -18.30 20.68
CA THR A 165 27.41 -19.04 21.48
C THR A 165 28.65 -19.35 20.63
N GLN A 166 28.46 -19.84 19.40
CA GLN A 166 29.57 -20.13 18.48
C GLN A 166 30.38 -18.87 18.15
N MET A 167 29.72 -17.75 17.85
CA MET A 167 30.37 -16.46 17.56
C MET A 167 31.20 -15.97 18.75
N ARG A 168 30.63 -15.98 19.96
CA ARG A 168 31.34 -15.61 21.20
C ARG A 168 32.56 -16.51 21.45
N SER A 169 32.42 -17.82 21.26
CA SER A 169 33.56 -18.75 21.39
C SER A 169 34.65 -18.48 20.36
N SER A 170 34.29 -18.23 19.10
CA SER A 170 35.24 -17.86 18.06
C SER A 170 35.99 -16.57 18.38
N MET A 171 35.27 -15.53 18.83
CA MET A 171 35.90 -14.27 19.27
C MET A 171 36.88 -14.50 20.42
N HIS A 172 36.48 -15.27 21.42
CA HIS A 172 37.35 -15.58 22.56
C HIS A 172 38.62 -16.34 22.14
N MET A 173 38.51 -17.29 21.20
CA MET A 173 39.68 -18.01 20.65
C MET A 173 40.61 -17.10 19.85
N LEU A 174 40.06 -16.17 19.07
CA LEU A 174 40.86 -15.18 18.32
C LEU A 174 41.62 -14.25 19.28
N GLU A 175 40.94 -13.77 20.32
CA GLU A 175 41.51 -12.92 21.36
C GLU A 175 42.64 -13.64 22.13
N GLN A 176 42.43 -14.90 22.53
CA GLN A 176 43.47 -15.73 23.17
C GLN A 176 44.70 -15.94 22.28
N ARG A 177 44.52 -15.99 20.96
CA ARG A 177 45.62 -16.12 19.99
C ARG A 177 46.30 -14.78 19.67
N GLY A 178 45.86 -13.69 20.30
CA GLY A 178 46.38 -12.33 20.02
C GLY A 178 46.05 -11.83 18.62
N ILE A 179 45.06 -12.42 17.95
CA ILE A 179 44.63 -11.99 16.62
C ILE A 179 43.78 -10.74 16.78
N VAL A 180 44.00 -9.75 15.89
CA VAL A 180 43.25 -8.50 15.87
C VAL A 180 41.75 -8.79 15.69
N ARG A 181 40.91 -8.01 16.38
CA ARG A 181 39.45 -8.11 16.32
C ARG A 181 38.95 -8.06 14.87
N ASP A 182 38.00 -8.93 14.57
CA ASP A 182 37.30 -8.97 13.28
C ASP A 182 36.01 -8.12 13.38
N PRO A 183 35.96 -6.92 12.78
CA PRO A 183 34.80 -6.04 12.87
C PRO A 183 33.53 -6.66 12.29
N ALA A 184 33.66 -7.53 11.27
CA ALA A 184 32.50 -8.17 10.65
C ALA A 184 31.88 -9.23 11.59
N LEU A 185 32.72 -9.97 12.32
CA LEU A 185 32.25 -10.94 13.32
C LEU A 185 31.62 -10.23 14.52
N GLU A 186 32.18 -9.10 14.96
CA GLU A 186 31.62 -8.26 16.04
C GLU A 186 30.24 -7.71 15.67
N ALA A 187 30.10 -7.12 14.48
CA ALA A 187 28.83 -6.63 13.97
C ALA A 187 27.78 -7.76 13.87
N ALA A 188 28.15 -8.90 13.29
CA ALA A 188 27.25 -10.05 13.18
C ALA A 188 26.82 -10.60 14.54
N LEU A 189 27.68 -10.57 15.55
CA LEU A 189 27.33 -10.95 16.92
C LEU A 189 26.33 -9.95 17.52
N GLN A 190 26.58 -8.65 17.35
CA GLN A 190 25.69 -7.59 17.84
C GLN A 190 24.29 -7.72 17.22
N ASP A 191 24.20 -7.86 15.90
CA ASP A 191 22.94 -8.02 15.17
C ASP A 191 22.18 -9.27 15.64
N ALA A 192 22.91 -10.38 15.84
CA ALA A 192 22.31 -11.62 16.31
C ALA A 192 21.79 -11.51 17.75
N GLU A 193 22.46 -10.76 18.62
CA GLU A 193 22.00 -10.52 19.99
C GLU A 193 20.78 -9.58 20.02
N GLU A 194 20.79 -8.52 19.23
CA GLU A 194 19.66 -7.60 19.10
C GLU A 194 18.43 -8.32 18.57
N LEU A 195 18.56 -9.07 17.47
CA LEU A 195 17.47 -9.86 16.91
C LEU A 195 16.94 -10.88 17.92
N ARG A 196 17.81 -11.59 18.64
CA ARG A 196 17.41 -12.54 19.67
C ARG A 196 16.59 -11.86 20.77
N ASP A 197 17.01 -10.69 21.23
CA ASP A 197 16.34 -9.94 22.28
C ASP A 197 14.97 -9.43 21.81
N LEU A 198 14.87 -8.92 20.58
CA LEU A 198 13.61 -8.50 19.95
C LEU A 198 12.61 -9.66 19.80
N LEU A 199 13.08 -10.82 19.35
CA LEU A 199 12.27 -12.04 19.21
C LEU A 199 11.82 -12.58 20.57
N THR A 200 12.69 -12.56 21.58
CA THR A 200 12.37 -13.03 22.95
C THR A 200 11.30 -12.14 23.60
N ARG A 201 11.35 -10.82 23.35
CA ARG A 201 10.35 -9.85 23.83
C ARG A 201 9.06 -9.86 23.02
N GLY A 202 8.99 -10.62 21.91
CA GLY A 202 7.83 -10.66 21.02
C GLY A 202 7.55 -9.36 20.26
N ARG A 203 8.53 -8.46 20.17
CA ARG A 203 8.42 -7.22 19.36
C ARG A 203 8.54 -7.51 17.88
N GLU A 204 9.28 -8.55 17.55
CA GLU A 204 9.53 -9.00 16.19
C GLU A 204 9.17 -10.48 16.04
N LYS A 205 8.91 -10.87 14.80
CA LYS A 205 8.72 -12.23 14.31
C LYS A 205 9.57 -12.44 13.08
N LEU A 206 9.91 -13.70 12.81
CA LEU A 206 10.63 -14.06 11.60
C LEU A 206 9.69 -14.54 10.52
N PHE A 207 10.04 -14.16 9.29
CA PHE A 207 9.38 -14.51 8.06
C PHE A 207 10.42 -14.95 7.04
N GLN A 208 9.99 -15.72 6.07
CA GLN A 208 10.66 -15.90 4.81
C GLN A 208 9.94 -15.05 3.77
N LEU A 209 10.68 -14.16 3.12
CA LEU A 209 10.19 -13.28 2.07
C LEU A 209 10.78 -13.71 0.72
N GLY A 210 9.91 -13.97 -0.25
CA GLY A 210 10.23 -14.08 -1.67
C GLY A 210 9.71 -12.84 -2.40
N LEU A 211 10.52 -12.24 -3.26
CA LEU A 211 10.14 -11.13 -4.13
C LEU A 211 10.48 -11.49 -5.57
N TYR A 212 9.46 -11.53 -6.42
CA TYR A 212 9.55 -11.88 -7.83
C TYR A 212 8.93 -10.78 -8.68
N VAL A 213 9.60 -10.44 -9.78
CA VAL A 213 9.16 -9.44 -10.74
C VAL A 213 9.23 -10.06 -12.13
N THR A 214 8.09 -10.20 -12.80
CA THR A 214 8.04 -10.60 -14.20
C THR A 214 7.74 -9.39 -15.06
N ILE A 215 8.66 -9.07 -15.96
CA ILE A 215 8.52 -7.99 -16.94
C ILE A 215 8.10 -8.58 -18.28
N TYR A 216 7.31 -7.83 -19.03
CA TYR A 216 6.79 -8.21 -20.34
C TYR A 216 7.15 -7.15 -21.40
N SER A 217 7.41 -7.60 -22.64
CA SER A 217 7.58 -6.72 -23.80
C SER A 217 7.20 -7.42 -25.09
N ASP A 218 6.81 -6.63 -26.09
CA ASP A 218 6.60 -7.06 -27.48
C ASP A 218 7.89 -7.39 -28.25
N ASP A 219 9.06 -7.03 -27.70
CA ASP A 219 10.35 -7.15 -28.36
C ASP A 219 11.44 -7.60 -27.39
N LYS A 220 12.34 -8.48 -27.87
CA LYS A 220 13.41 -9.07 -27.05
C LYS A 220 14.48 -8.06 -26.64
N GLU A 221 14.82 -7.09 -27.50
CA GLU A 221 15.81 -6.05 -27.16
C GLU A 221 15.24 -5.09 -26.13
N LYS A 222 13.98 -4.66 -26.29
CA LYS A 222 13.26 -3.88 -25.28
C LYS A 222 13.17 -4.63 -23.95
N LEU A 223 12.84 -5.92 -23.95
CA LEU A 223 12.81 -6.74 -22.73
C LEU A 223 14.16 -6.74 -22.01
N LYS A 224 15.27 -6.86 -22.75
CA LYS A 224 16.62 -6.81 -22.17
C LYS A 224 16.94 -5.44 -21.57
N LYS A 225 16.49 -4.36 -22.21
CA LYS A 225 16.63 -3.00 -21.67
C LYS A 225 15.83 -2.86 -20.37
N LEU A 226 14.54 -3.25 -20.37
CA LEU A 226 13.68 -3.24 -19.19
C LEU A 226 14.26 -4.05 -18.03
N GLN A 227 14.86 -5.22 -18.31
CA GLN A 227 15.58 -5.97 -17.29
C GLN A 227 16.72 -5.14 -16.69
N THR A 228 17.56 -4.55 -17.54
CA THR A 228 18.75 -3.80 -17.10
C THR A 228 18.34 -2.59 -16.26
N ASP A 229 17.28 -1.89 -16.67
CA ASP A 229 16.73 -0.74 -15.96
C ASP A 229 16.16 -1.17 -14.59
N MET A 230 15.39 -2.27 -14.54
CA MET A 230 14.85 -2.83 -13.29
C MET A 230 15.95 -3.31 -12.33
N GLU A 231 16.96 -4.03 -12.84
CA GLU A 231 18.13 -4.45 -12.06
C GLU A 231 18.93 -3.26 -11.54
N SER A 232 19.04 -2.18 -12.32
CA SER A 232 19.73 -0.95 -11.92
C SER A 232 18.96 -0.21 -10.82
N LEU A 233 17.64 -0.13 -10.94
CA LEU A 233 16.76 0.54 -9.99
C LEU A 233 16.79 -0.19 -8.62
N LEU A 234 16.61 -1.51 -8.62
CA LEU A 234 16.74 -2.34 -7.42
C LEU A 234 18.18 -2.33 -6.87
N GLY A 235 19.18 -2.39 -7.76
CA GLY A 235 20.59 -2.35 -7.40
C GLY A 235 21.01 -1.04 -6.71
N GLY A 236 20.41 0.09 -7.10
CA GLY A 236 20.57 1.39 -6.43
C GLY A 236 20.11 1.37 -4.97
N LYS A 237 19.20 0.46 -4.61
CA LYS A 237 18.71 0.21 -3.25
C LYS A 237 19.41 -0.96 -2.56
N LEU A 238 20.50 -1.46 -3.16
CA LEU A 238 21.27 -2.62 -2.72
C LEU A 238 20.46 -3.93 -2.68
N VAL A 239 19.32 -3.98 -3.39
CA VAL A 239 18.56 -5.21 -3.64
C VAL A 239 19.12 -5.84 -4.91
N ILE A 240 19.79 -6.99 -4.76
CA ILE A 240 20.40 -7.68 -5.91
C ILE A 240 19.41 -8.68 -6.44
N THR A 241 19.04 -8.54 -7.71
CA THR A 241 18.18 -9.48 -8.43
C THR A 241 18.96 -10.38 -9.36
N LYS A 242 18.38 -11.53 -9.71
CA LYS A 242 18.85 -12.39 -10.80
C LYS A 242 17.68 -12.87 -11.64
N PRO A 243 17.89 -13.12 -12.94
CA PRO A 243 16.90 -13.78 -13.77
C PRO A 243 16.74 -15.25 -13.37
N ALA A 244 15.51 -15.76 -13.48
CA ALA A 244 15.14 -17.17 -13.30
C ALA A 244 15.63 -18.05 -14.48
N PHE A 245 16.94 -18.01 -14.76
CA PHE A 245 17.54 -18.72 -15.88
C PHE A 245 17.29 -20.23 -15.77
N MET A 246 16.82 -20.85 -16.85
CA MET A 246 16.33 -22.24 -16.92
C MET A 246 15.10 -22.56 -16.06
N GLN A 247 14.53 -21.56 -15.38
CA GLN A 247 13.34 -21.69 -14.51
C GLN A 247 12.32 -20.59 -14.79
N MET A 248 12.30 -20.06 -16.03
CA MET A 248 11.43 -18.94 -16.37
C MET A 248 9.96 -19.29 -16.17
N GLU A 249 9.53 -20.51 -16.53
CA GLU A 249 8.16 -21.01 -16.33
C GLU A 249 7.76 -20.96 -14.85
N HIS A 250 8.60 -21.48 -13.97
CA HIS A 250 8.37 -21.47 -12.52
C HIS A 250 8.29 -20.04 -12.00
N GLY A 251 9.15 -19.16 -12.53
CA GLY A 251 9.13 -17.74 -12.22
C GLY A 251 7.84 -17.05 -12.64
N TRP A 252 7.35 -17.34 -13.85
CA TRP A 252 6.09 -16.78 -14.35
C TRP A 252 4.88 -17.31 -13.57
N ILE A 253 4.85 -18.61 -13.24
CA ILE A 253 3.83 -19.19 -12.36
C ILE A 253 3.83 -18.52 -10.99
N SER A 254 5.02 -18.15 -10.49
CA SER A 254 5.18 -17.45 -9.22
C SER A 254 4.70 -16.00 -9.23
N THR A 255 4.47 -15.38 -10.39
CA THR A 255 4.05 -13.96 -10.49
C THR A 255 2.64 -13.76 -11.00
N ILE A 256 2.00 -14.79 -11.54
CA ILE A 256 0.57 -14.79 -11.88
C ILE A 256 -0.29 -14.98 -10.62
N PRO A 257 -1.56 -14.54 -10.62
CA PRO A 257 -2.39 -14.47 -9.42
C PRO A 257 -2.96 -15.84 -8.97
N PHE A 258 -2.16 -16.91 -9.06
CA PHE A 258 -2.50 -18.23 -8.50
C PHE A 258 -2.06 -18.38 -7.05
N GLY A 259 -1.12 -17.54 -6.59
CA GLY A 259 -0.59 -17.61 -5.23
C GLY A 259 0.23 -18.89 -4.98
N ILE A 260 0.89 -19.39 -6.03
CA ILE A 260 1.76 -20.56 -5.98
C ILE A 260 3.19 -20.06 -6.15
N ASP A 261 4.06 -20.34 -5.18
CA ASP A 261 5.49 -20.04 -5.25
C ASP A 261 6.24 -21.28 -5.74
N GLU A 262 6.60 -21.29 -7.02
CA GLU A 262 7.38 -22.40 -7.60
C GLU A 262 8.89 -22.15 -7.59
N LEU A 263 9.31 -20.89 -7.47
CA LEU A 263 10.74 -20.56 -7.37
C LEU A 263 11.29 -20.88 -5.98
N GLU A 264 10.50 -20.69 -4.93
CA GLU A 264 10.86 -20.90 -3.53
C GLU A 264 12.15 -20.17 -3.10
N VAL A 265 12.57 -19.15 -3.87
CA VAL A 265 13.75 -18.34 -3.55
C VAL A 265 13.37 -17.32 -2.50
N ASN A 266 13.58 -17.72 -1.25
CA ASN A 266 13.13 -17.01 -0.07
C ASN A 266 14.30 -16.56 0.82
N ARG A 267 14.16 -15.40 1.47
CA ARG A 267 15.13 -14.86 2.43
C ARG A 267 14.51 -14.63 3.80
N ASN A 268 15.25 -14.99 4.84
CA ASN A 268 14.82 -14.76 6.21
C ASN A 268 14.84 -13.26 6.51
N MET A 269 13.73 -12.75 7.00
CA MET A 269 13.55 -11.36 7.42
C MET A 269 12.81 -11.31 8.75
N ASN A 270 13.10 -10.29 9.55
CA ASN A 270 12.32 -9.93 10.71
C ASN A 270 11.15 -9.02 10.29
N THR A 271 10.29 -8.65 11.24
CA THR A 271 9.01 -7.98 10.95
C THR A 271 9.22 -6.60 10.33
N SER A 272 10.20 -5.85 10.84
CA SER A 272 10.48 -4.48 10.41
C SER A 272 10.77 -4.38 8.90
N PRO A 273 11.80 -5.07 8.34
CA PRO A 273 12.05 -5.00 6.89
C PRO A 273 10.94 -5.66 6.05
N ALA A 274 10.32 -6.76 6.52
CA ALA A 274 9.20 -7.38 5.80
C ALA A 274 8.00 -6.43 5.66
N SER A 275 7.72 -5.62 6.68
CA SER A 275 6.64 -4.63 6.64
C SER A 275 6.94 -3.46 5.71
N ALA A 276 8.21 -3.10 5.53
CA ALA A 276 8.61 -2.03 4.62
C ALA A 276 8.46 -2.41 3.14
N CYS A 277 8.38 -3.71 2.82
CA CYS A 277 8.09 -4.21 1.47
C CYS A 277 6.61 -4.10 1.07
N PHE A 278 5.72 -3.75 2.01
CA PHE A 278 4.30 -3.65 1.71
C PHE A 278 4.03 -2.50 0.72
N PRO A 279 3.38 -2.76 -0.43
CA PRO A 279 3.32 -1.84 -1.57
C PRO A 279 2.31 -0.68 -1.40
N PHE A 280 2.05 -0.22 -0.18
CA PHE A 280 1.19 0.95 0.03
C PHE A 280 2.02 2.23 -0.08
N SER A 281 2.17 2.73 -1.31
CA SER A 281 2.48 4.14 -1.56
C SER A 281 1.26 5.00 -1.21
N SER A 282 1.51 6.25 -0.82
CA SER A 282 0.56 7.27 -0.37
C SER A 282 -0.85 7.22 -0.99
N SER A 283 -1.85 7.65 -0.22
CA SER A 283 -3.19 7.96 -0.73
C SER A 283 -3.11 8.88 -1.95
N ASP A 284 -3.42 8.34 -3.14
CA ASP A 284 -3.64 9.17 -4.32
C ASP A 284 -4.83 10.09 -4.04
N LEU A 285 -4.60 11.40 -4.12
CA LEU A 285 -5.66 12.41 -4.07
C LEU A 285 -6.13 12.66 -5.51
N THR A 286 -6.61 11.59 -6.12
CA THR A 286 -7.09 11.54 -7.50
C THR A 286 -8.48 10.93 -7.47
N ASP A 287 -9.46 11.71 -7.89
CA ASP A 287 -10.85 11.31 -8.05
C ASP A 287 -11.23 11.35 -9.54
N ASP A 288 -12.29 10.65 -9.90
CA ASP A 288 -12.80 10.55 -11.27
C ASP A 288 -13.44 11.86 -11.75
N HIS A 289 -13.70 12.80 -10.83
CA HIS A 289 -14.27 14.11 -11.09
C HIS A 289 -13.61 15.23 -10.29
N GLY A 290 -13.79 16.46 -10.77
CA GLY A 290 -13.23 17.67 -10.18
C GLY A 290 -12.18 18.35 -11.05
N ILE A 291 -11.37 19.21 -10.44
CA ILE A 291 -10.38 20.00 -11.16
C ILE A 291 -8.99 19.44 -10.94
N LEU A 292 -8.15 19.50 -11.99
CA LEU A 292 -6.73 19.25 -11.86
C LEU A 292 -6.13 20.33 -10.96
N TYR A 293 -5.40 19.95 -9.93
CA TYR A 293 -4.62 20.86 -9.07
C TYR A 293 -3.15 20.85 -9.44
N GLY A 294 -2.61 19.69 -9.81
CA GLY A 294 -1.20 19.56 -10.17
C GLY A 294 -0.78 18.11 -10.33
N ILE A 295 0.52 17.88 -10.15
CA ILE A 295 1.14 16.55 -10.24
C ILE A 295 1.73 16.22 -8.87
N ASN A 296 1.45 15.03 -8.38
CA ASN A 296 2.06 14.51 -7.17
C ASN A 296 3.55 14.25 -7.43
N ARG A 297 4.43 14.92 -6.68
CA ARG A 297 5.88 14.83 -6.89
C ARG A 297 6.51 13.52 -6.44
N HIS A 298 5.74 12.64 -5.80
CA HIS A 298 6.22 11.35 -5.29
C HIS A 298 5.99 10.20 -6.27
N ASN A 299 4.94 10.27 -7.09
CA ASN A 299 4.56 9.19 -8.00
C ASN A 299 4.10 9.70 -9.38
N ASP A 300 4.30 10.98 -9.68
CA ASP A 300 3.93 11.65 -10.93
C ASP A 300 2.44 11.52 -11.32
N SER A 301 1.58 11.10 -10.39
CA SER A 301 0.13 11.01 -10.59
C SER A 301 -0.51 12.41 -10.65
N LEU A 302 -1.65 12.50 -11.32
CA LEU A 302 -2.42 13.74 -11.38
C LEU A 302 -3.19 13.93 -10.06
N VAL A 303 -3.09 15.10 -9.45
CA VAL A 303 -3.93 15.47 -8.30
C VAL A 303 -5.22 16.09 -8.84
N ILE A 304 -6.31 15.33 -8.82
CA ILE A 304 -7.62 15.72 -9.33
C ILE A 304 -8.63 15.45 -8.22
N PHE A 305 -9.40 16.44 -7.80
CA PHE A 305 -10.55 16.21 -6.93
C PHE A 305 -11.48 17.42 -6.97
N ASP A 306 -12.73 17.23 -6.54
CA ASP A 306 -13.65 18.32 -6.30
C ASP A 306 -13.68 18.68 -4.80
N ARG A 307 -13.32 19.94 -4.52
CA ARG A 307 -13.34 20.48 -3.16
C ARG A 307 -14.74 20.48 -2.56
N PHE A 308 -15.79 20.52 -3.37
CA PHE A 308 -17.17 20.54 -2.90
C PHE A 308 -17.65 19.19 -2.34
N ASP A 309 -16.93 18.09 -2.60
CA ASP A 309 -17.25 16.79 -1.99
C ASP A 309 -16.72 16.66 -0.56
N LEU A 310 -15.81 17.54 -0.17
CA LEU A 310 -15.28 17.55 1.17
C LEU A 310 -16.35 18.05 2.15
N PRO A 311 -16.34 17.60 3.42
CA PRO A 311 -17.24 18.13 4.45
C PRO A 311 -17.16 19.66 4.61
N ASN A 312 -16.05 20.26 4.17
CA ASN A 312 -15.86 21.70 4.11
C ASN A 312 -15.11 22.07 2.83
N ALA A 313 -15.72 22.94 2.02
CA ALA A 313 -15.19 23.39 0.74
C ALA A 313 -14.29 24.65 0.84
N ASN A 314 -13.91 25.09 2.04
CA ASN A 314 -13.03 26.23 2.22
C ASN A 314 -11.57 25.85 1.86
N SER A 315 -10.87 26.77 1.19
CA SER A 315 -9.44 26.63 0.86
C SER A 315 -8.66 27.85 1.32
N THR A 316 -7.42 27.61 1.76
CA THR A 316 -6.48 28.67 2.15
C THR A 316 -5.14 28.41 1.47
N VAL A 317 -4.65 29.41 0.72
CA VAL A 317 -3.38 29.32 -0.02
C VAL A 317 -2.32 30.19 0.65
N PHE A 318 -1.25 29.56 1.14
CA PHE A 318 -0.09 30.24 1.73
C PHE A 318 1.11 30.18 0.79
N ALA A 319 1.75 31.32 0.56
CA ALA A 319 2.90 31.42 -0.32
C ALA A 319 3.69 32.70 -0.02
N THR A 320 5.02 32.64 -0.19
CA THR A 320 5.86 33.84 -0.20
C THR A 320 5.66 34.63 -1.50
N SER A 321 6.03 35.92 -1.51
CA SER A 321 5.99 36.70 -2.75
C SER A 321 6.82 36.03 -3.85
N GLY A 322 6.28 35.95 -5.06
CA GLY A 322 6.92 35.29 -6.21
C GLY A 322 6.80 33.75 -6.25
N ALA A 323 6.23 33.08 -5.25
CA ALA A 323 6.12 31.62 -5.22
C ALA A 323 4.97 31.05 -6.08
N GLY A 324 4.27 31.87 -6.86
CA GLY A 324 3.19 31.40 -7.75
C GLY A 324 1.78 31.37 -7.12
N LYS A 325 1.56 32.12 -6.02
CA LYS A 325 0.23 32.26 -5.38
C LYS A 325 -0.87 32.66 -6.37
N SER A 326 -0.71 33.83 -6.99
CA SER A 326 -1.72 34.39 -7.89
C SER A 326 -1.90 33.52 -9.15
N PHE A 327 -0.84 32.87 -9.62
CA PHE A 327 -0.94 31.90 -10.73
C PHE A 327 -1.81 30.71 -10.35
N THR A 328 -1.53 30.08 -9.21
CA THR A 328 -2.29 28.91 -8.72
C THR A 328 -3.77 29.23 -8.51
N VAL A 329 -4.07 30.38 -7.87
CA VAL A 329 -5.45 30.80 -7.62
C VAL A 329 -6.19 31.10 -8.93
N LYS A 330 -5.59 31.85 -9.87
CA LYS A 330 -6.20 32.14 -11.18
C LYS A 330 -6.50 30.87 -11.97
N LEU A 331 -5.57 29.91 -11.95
CA LEU A 331 -5.71 28.62 -12.63
C LEU A 331 -6.86 27.79 -12.02
N GLU A 332 -6.93 27.72 -10.69
CA GLU A 332 -8.01 27.06 -9.96
C GLU A 332 -9.37 27.69 -10.28
N MET A 333 -9.45 29.03 -10.28
CA MET A 333 -10.67 29.76 -10.61
C MET A 333 -11.14 29.49 -12.03
N LEU A 334 -10.24 29.54 -13.02
CA LEU A 334 -10.56 29.26 -14.41
C LEU A 334 -11.11 27.86 -14.60
N ARG A 335 -10.48 26.86 -13.96
CA ARG A 335 -10.97 25.47 -13.98
C ARG A 335 -12.34 25.35 -13.32
N SER A 336 -12.56 26.01 -12.19
CA SER A 336 -13.85 26.00 -11.50
C SER A 336 -14.97 26.66 -12.33
N LEU A 337 -14.65 27.75 -13.04
CA LEU A 337 -15.57 28.42 -13.97
C LEU A 337 -15.98 27.50 -15.14
N MET A 338 -15.05 26.70 -15.66
CA MET A 338 -15.35 25.71 -16.71
C MET A 338 -16.33 24.61 -16.23
N TYR A 339 -16.33 24.32 -14.93
CA TYR A 339 -17.28 23.42 -14.28
C TYR A 339 -18.59 24.12 -13.86
N GLY A 340 -18.79 25.39 -14.22
CA GLY A 340 -20.01 26.15 -13.93
C GLY A 340 -20.05 26.78 -12.54
N THR A 341 -18.91 26.90 -11.84
CA THR A 341 -18.85 27.59 -10.55
C THR A 341 -18.86 29.11 -10.73
N GLU A 342 -19.73 29.81 -10.02
CA GLU A 342 -19.72 31.28 -9.98
C GLU A 342 -18.60 31.79 -9.08
N MET A 343 -17.83 32.77 -9.56
CA MET A 343 -16.64 33.26 -8.86
C MET A 343 -16.74 34.76 -8.57
N TYR A 344 -16.53 35.13 -7.31
CA TYR A 344 -16.43 36.51 -6.85
C TYR A 344 -15.05 36.74 -6.26
N VAL A 345 -14.36 37.79 -6.70
CA VAL A 345 -13.00 38.12 -6.24
C VAL A 345 -12.99 39.51 -5.62
N VAL A 346 -12.47 39.57 -4.39
CA VAL A 346 -12.13 40.84 -3.74
C VAL A 346 -10.64 41.07 -3.95
N ASP A 347 -10.31 42.01 -4.82
CA ASP A 347 -8.95 42.23 -5.31
C ASP A 347 -8.46 43.66 -4.97
N PRO A 348 -7.77 43.85 -3.84
CA PRO A 348 -7.21 45.15 -3.47
C PRO A 348 -5.98 45.55 -4.30
N GLU A 349 -5.32 44.59 -4.97
CA GLU A 349 -4.08 44.81 -5.72
C GLU A 349 -4.33 44.96 -7.24
N ASN A 350 -5.59 44.81 -7.68
CA ASN A 350 -6.01 44.91 -9.08
C ASN A 350 -5.27 43.94 -10.01
N GLU A 351 -4.87 42.77 -9.50
CA GLU A 351 -4.19 41.69 -10.24
C GLU A 351 -5.15 40.87 -11.13
N TYR A 352 -6.46 40.89 -10.87
CA TYR A 352 -7.46 40.01 -11.50
C TYR A 352 -8.30 40.72 -12.57
N ARG A 353 -8.12 42.04 -12.75
CA ARG A 353 -8.92 42.83 -13.70
C ARG A 353 -8.80 42.33 -15.14
N GLU A 354 -7.58 42.16 -15.63
CA GLU A 354 -7.33 41.69 -17.01
C GLU A 354 -7.93 40.30 -17.24
N LEU A 355 -7.81 39.40 -16.24
CA LEU A 355 -8.41 38.08 -16.29
C LEU A 355 -9.94 38.17 -16.38
N CYS A 356 -10.56 39.02 -15.55
CA CYS A 356 -12.01 39.24 -15.52
C CYS A 356 -12.51 39.74 -16.89
N GLU A 357 -11.85 40.73 -17.48
CA GLU A 357 -12.20 41.26 -18.80
C GLU A 357 -12.05 40.19 -19.90
N THR A 358 -11.00 39.37 -19.83
CA THR A 358 -10.71 38.32 -20.82
C THR A 358 -11.76 37.21 -20.85
N ILE A 359 -12.30 36.82 -19.69
CA ILE A 359 -13.33 35.77 -19.58
C ILE A 359 -14.76 36.30 -19.75
N GLY A 360 -14.93 37.59 -20.06
CA GLY A 360 -16.25 38.23 -20.17
C GLY A 360 -16.93 38.47 -18.82
N GLY A 361 -16.17 38.51 -17.72
CA GLY A 361 -16.65 38.82 -16.39
C GLY A 361 -16.98 40.31 -16.19
N THR A 362 -17.57 40.62 -15.05
CA THR A 362 -17.89 42.01 -14.68
C THR A 362 -16.91 42.52 -13.64
N HIS A 363 -16.13 43.53 -14.00
CA HIS A 363 -15.26 44.24 -13.07
C HIS A 363 -16.00 45.44 -12.46
N ILE A 364 -16.13 45.44 -11.12
CA ILE A 364 -16.79 46.52 -10.37
C ILE A 364 -15.71 47.31 -9.62
N PRO A 365 -15.27 48.49 -10.12
CA PRO A 365 -14.33 49.32 -9.39
C PRO A 365 -15.01 49.89 -8.14
N ILE A 366 -14.40 49.63 -6.98
CA ILE A 366 -14.80 50.23 -5.70
C ILE A 366 -13.72 51.24 -5.31
N SER A 367 -13.99 52.51 -5.61
CA SER A 367 -13.12 53.64 -5.24
C SER A 367 -13.96 54.86 -4.85
N LEU A 368 -13.35 55.84 -4.17
CA LEU A 368 -14.03 57.09 -3.80
C LEU A 368 -14.57 57.88 -5.01
N GLU A 369 -13.96 57.69 -6.18
CA GLU A 369 -14.33 58.36 -7.43
C GLU A 369 -15.27 57.51 -8.31
N SER A 370 -15.38 56.20 -8.04
CA SER A 370 -16.26 55.32 -8.80
C SER A 370 -17.74 55.69 -8.61
N SER A 371 -18.60 55.33 -9.56
CA SER A 371 -20.06 55.43 -9.38
C SER A 371 -20.65 54.29 -8.54
N ASN A 372 -19.88 53.22 -8.33
CA ASN A 372 -20.33 52.03 -7.61
C ASN A 372 -20.15 52.21 -6.10
N ARG A 373 -21.19 51.91 -5.32
CA ARG A 373 -21.15 51.99 -3.85
C ARG A 373 -21.82 50.74 -3.28
N ILE A 374 -21.23 50.17 -2.23
CA ILE A 374 -21.84 49.11 -1.43
C ILE A 374 -22.44 49.77 -0.21
N ASN A 375 -23.75 49.65 -0.02
CA ASN A 375 -24.42 50.13 1.18
C ASN A 375 -24.54 48.97 2.19
N PRO A 376 -23.80 48.97 3.30
CA PRO A 376 -23.87 47.89 4.30
C PRO A 376 -25.20 47.88 5.09
N PHE A 377 -26.00 48.95 5.00
CA PHE A 377 -27.33 49.04 5.61
C PHE A 377 -28.45 48.61 4.65
N ASP A 378 -28.12 48.27 3.41
CA ASP A 378 -29.05 47.73 2.43
C ASP A 378 -29.14 46.21 2.63
N LEU A 379 -29.92 45.82 3.64
CA LEU A 379 -30.21 44.42 3.95
C LEU A 379 -31.57 44.04 3.31
N PRO A 380 -31.70 42.84 2.73
CA PRO A 380 -32.92 42.37 2.07
C PRO A 380 -34.10 42.14 3.01
#